data_AF-A0A518DKH5-F1
#
_entry.id   AF-A0A518DKH5-F1
#
_cell.length_a   1.000
_cell.length_b   1.000
_cell.length_c   1.000
_cell.angle_alpha   90.00
_cell.angle_beta   90.00
_cell.angle_gamma   90.00
#
_symmetry.space_group_name_H-M   'P 1'
#
loop_
_entity.id
_entity.type
_entity.pdbx_description
1 polymer ?
#
loop_
_entity_poly.entity_id
_entity_poly.type
_entity_poly.pdbx_seq_one_letter_code
_entity_poly.pdbx_strand_id
1 'polypeptide(L)'
;MSPVPRKRSRHRLAKQPQRRRRAPTSALRFSPFAWAQLLYLRDQGETEVGGFGVTAEDNLLRVEEIVLVRQVCTATSVKFDDMAVADFFDQQVDAGRQPQQFGRIWLHTHPGDSAQPSWTDEQTFARCFGQADWAVMFILAQGGETYARLQFNQGPGGSLLLPVETDFTRPFAGSDEAAWRQQYVDNVVDETAQLPRQRHDRDLWRDGFFEDLPFHFEEDKPDDF
;
A
#
# COMPACT_ATOMS: atom_id res chain seq x y z
N MET A 1 -9.33 -63.97 -52.77
CA MET A 1 -9.85 -62.93 -51.85
C MET A 1 -8.68 -62.08 -51.40
N SER A 2 -8.51 -60.90 -52.00
CA SER A 2 -7.38 -59.99 -51.73
C SER A 2 -7.73 -59.02 -50.59
N PRO A 3 -6.79 -58.61 -49.73
CA PRO A 3 -7.09 -57.72 -48.62
C PRO A 3 -7.17 -56.25 -49.05
N VAL A 4 -8.16 -55.54 -48.52
CA VAL A 4 -8.43 -54.11 -48.72
C VAL A 4 -7.41 -53.26 -47.93
N PRO A 5 -6.83 -52.18 -48.49
CA PRO A 5 -5.91 -51.33 -47.74
C PRO A 5 -6.69 -50.32 -46.88
N ARG A 6 -6.36 -50.27 -45.58
CA ARG A 6 -6.85 -49.24 -44.64
C ARG A 6 -6.19 -47.89 -44.94
N LYS A 7 -6.99 -46.90 -45.35
CA LYS A 7 -6.56 -45.49 -45.47
C LYS A 7 -6.20 -44.93 -44.09
N ARG A 8 -4.94 -44.54 -43.88
CA ARG A 8 -4.50 -43.76 -42.72
C ARG A 8 -4.93 -42.31 -42.89
N SER A 9 -5.89 -41.88 -42.07
CA SER A 9 -6.27 -40.47 -41.92
C SER A 9 -5.12 -39.70 -41.26
N ARG A 10 -4.57 -38.71 -41.98
CA ARG A 10 -3.64 -37.74 -41.43
C ARG A 10 -4.45 -36.71 -40.64
N HIS A 11 -4.49 -36.86 -39.32
CA HIS A 11 -4.98 -35.80 -38.44
C HIS A 11 -4.06 -34.57 -38.58
N ARG A 12 -4.59 -33.50 -39.20
CA ARG A 12 -4.01 -32.16 -39.11
C ARG A 12 -4.04 -31.75 -37.64
N LEU A 13 -2.86 -31.59 -37.03
CA LEU A 13 -2.70 -30.92 -35.75
C LEU A 13 -3.27 -29.50 -35.90
N ALA A 14 -4.44 -29.26 -35.31
CA ALA A 14 -5.01 -27.94 -35.20
C ALA A 14 -4.03 -27.10 -34.35
N LYS A 15 -3.44 -26.06 -34.96
CA LYS A 15 -2.63 -25.09 -34.22
C LYS A 15 -3.55 -24.43 -33.19
N GLN A 16 -3.31 -24.69 -31.91
CA GLN A 16 -3.99 -24.01 -30.82
C GLN A 16 -3.84 -22.50 -31.01
N PRO A 17 -4.92 -21.72 -30.87
CA PRO A 17 -4.83 -20.27 -30.95
C PRO A 17 -3.91 -19.82 -29.83
N GLN A 18 -2.75 -19.23 -30.19
CA GLN A 18 -1.88 -18.58 -29.24
C GLN A 18 -2.71 -17.51 -28.52
N ARG A 19 -3.03 -17.76 -27.24
CA ARG A 19 -3.57 -16.76 -26.33
C ARG A 19 -2.70 -15.52 -26.50
N ARG A 20 -3.25 -14.47 -27.11
CA ARG A 20 -2.65 -13.14 -27.10
C ARG A 20 -2.35 -12.84 -25.63
N ARG A 21 -1.07 -12.77 -25.27
CA ARG A 21 -0.64 -12.29 -23.95
C ARG A 21 -1.27 -10.90 -23.83
N ARG A 22 -2.29 -10.76 -22.96
CA ARG A 22 -2.76 -9.43 -22.56
C ARG A 22 -1.53 -8.68 -22.06
N ALA A 23 -1.32 -7.47 -22.54
CA ALA A 23 -0.34 -6.59 -21.91
C ALA A 23 -0.63 -6.59 -20.40
N PRO A 24 0.39 -6.73 -19.54
CA PRO A 24 0.16 -6.74 -18.10
C PRO A 24 -0.55 -5.43 -17.74
N THR A 25 -1.77 -5.54 -17.22
CA THR A 25 -2.45 -4.40 -16.62
C THR A 25 -1.71 -4.08 -15.33
N SER A 26 -1.23 -2.85 -15.21
CA SER A 26 -0.69 -2.33 -13.96
C SER A 26 -1.77 -2.45 -12.89
N ALA A 27 -1.49 -3.22 -11.85
CA ALA A 27 -2.37 -3.48 -10.72
C ALA A 27 -1.53 -3.37 -9.45
N LEU A 28 -2.14 -2.85 -8.39
CA LEU A 28 -1.55 -2.91 -7.06
C LEU A 28 -1.77 -4.33 -6.52
N ARG A 29 -0.67 -5.03 -6.29
CA ARG A 29 -0.67 -6.43 -5.87
C ARG A 29 -0.24 -6.55 -4.42
N PHE A 30 -0.99 -7.28 -3.62
CA PHE A 30 -0.58 -7.66 -2.28
C PHE A 30 -0.10 -9.10 -2.27
N SER A 31 0.99 -9.38 -1.55
CA SER A 31 1.29 -10.75 -1.14
C SER A 31 0.12 -11.27 -0.28
N PRO A 32 -0.14 -12.60 -0.25
CA PRO A 32 -1.18 -13.14 0.61
C PRO A 32 -0.93 -12.83 2.09
N PHE A 33 0.35 -12.73 2.49
CA PHE A 33 0.75 -12.30 3.82
C PHE A 33 0.33 -10.85 4.11
N ALA A 34 0.70 -9.89 3.25
CA ALA A 34 0.34 -8.48 3.41
C ALA A 34 -1.17 -8.28 3.38
N TRP A 35 -1.88 -8.99 2.50
CA TRP A 35 -3.34 -8.92 2.44
C TRP A 35 -3.99 -9.44 3.72
N ALA A 36 -3.52 -10.57 4.24
CA ALA A 36 -4.02 -11.13 5.50
C ALA A 36 -3.71 -10.23 6.70
N GLN A 37 -2.49 -9.66 6.76
CA GLN A 37 -2.10 -8.67 7.75
C GLN A 37 -3.02 -7.46 7.71
N LEU A 38 -3.32 -6.92 6.52
CA LEU A 38 -4.19 -5.76 6.38
C LEU A 38 -5.61 -6.02 6.90
N LEU A 39 -6.19 -7.16 6.52
CA LEU A 39 -7.50 -7.58 7.00
C LEU A 39 -7.51 -7.72 8.52
N TYR A 40 -6.46 -8.33 9.08
CA TYR A 40 -6.32 -8.45 10.53
C TYR A 40 -6.30 -7.09 11.22
N LEU A 41 -5.44 -6.18 10.74
CA LEU A 41 -5.26 -4.83 11.32
C LEU A 41 -6.54 -3.99 11.23
N ARG A 42 -7.24 -4.05 10.09
CA ARG A 42 -8.53 -3.38 9.87
C ARG A 42 -9.58 -3.76 10.92
N ASP A 43 -9.62 -5.03 11.30
CA ASP A 43 -10.68 -5.59 12.14
C ASP A 43 -10.32 -5.56 13.65
N GLN A 44 -9.23 -4.89 14.05
CA GLN A 44 -8.82 -4.81 15.47
C GLN A 44 -9.64 -3.83 16.31
N GLY A 45 -10.27 -2.82 15.71
CA GLY A 45 -10.97 -1.76 16.43
C GLY A 45 -11.98 -1.00 15.56
N GLU A 46 -12.53 0.07 16.12
CA GLU A 46 -13.55 0.91 15.45
C GLU A 46 -12.94 2.15 14.76
N THR A 47 -11.61 2.29 14.78
CA THR A 47 -10.89 3.40 14.16
C THR A 47 -10.36 3.02 12.78
N GLU A 48 -10.01 4.05 12.00
CA GLU A 48 -9.09 3.85 10.87
C GLU A 48 -7.73 3.36 11.37
N VAL A 49 -7.00 2.71 10.46
CA VAL A 49 -5.62 2.26 10.66
C VAL A 49 -4.85 2.61 9.40
N GLY A 50 -3.79 3.40 9.53
CA GLY A 50 -2.91 3.79 8.42
C GLY A 50 -1.54 3.15 8.51
N GLY A 51 -0.88 2.97 7.37
CA GLY A 51 0.48 2.46 7.31
C GLY A 51 1.12 2.65 5.95
N PHE A 52 2.29 2.02 5.81
CA PHE A 52 3.06 1.99 4.58
C PHE A 52 3.10 0.58 4.00
N GLY A 53 2.94 0.48 2.69
CA GLY A 53 3.18 -0.75 1.94
C GLY A 53 4.65 -0.86 1.55
N VAL A 54 5.35 -1.86 2.10
CA VAL A 54 6.72 -2.20 1.70
C VAL A 54 6.67 -3.16 0.52
N THR A 55 7.39 -2.86 -0.55
CA THR A 55 7.27 -3.55 -1.84
C THR A 55 8.45 -4.45 -2.15
N ALA A 56 8.22 -5.39 -3.06
CA ALA A 56 9.29 -6.13 -3.70
C ALA A 56 10.25 -5.17 -4.45
N GLU A 57 11.55 -5.48 -4.43
CA GLU A 57 12.58 -4.70 -5.12
C GLU A 57 12.39 -4.68 -6.64
N ASP A 58 11.96 -5.81 -7.21
CA ASP A 58 11.76 -5.98 -8.65
C ASP A 58 10.38 -5.50 -9.15
N ASN A 59 9.48 -5.10 -8.25
CA ASN A 59 8.15 -4.64 -8.59
C ASN A 59 7.55 -3.73 -7.51
N LEU A 60 7.65 -2.42 -7.74
CA LEU A 60 7.18 -1.36 -6.84
C LEU A 60 5.65 -1.26 -6.69
N LEU A 61 4.87 -2.03 -7.45
CA LEU A 61 3.43 -2.17 -7.26
C LEU A 61 3.04 -3.51 -6.62
N ARG A 62 4.01 -4.24 -6.06
CA ARG A 62 3.77 -5.47 -5.31
C ARG A 62 4.17 -5.29 -3.85
N VAL A 63 3.17 -5.08 -2.99
CA VAL A 63 3.31 -4.96 -1.53
C VAL A 63 3.57 -6.34 -0.93
N GLU A 64 4.64 -6.47 -0.17
CA GLU A 64 5.06 -7.69 0.54
C GLU A 64 4.72 -7.67 2.02
N GLU A 65 4.75 -6.49 2.62
CA GLU A 65 4.57 -6.26 4.05
C GLU A 65 3.88 -4.92 4.30
N ILE A 66 3.14 -4.83 5.39
CA ILE A 66 2.52 -3.59 5.86
C ILE A 66 3.19 -3.19 7.16
N VAL A 67 3.60 -1.94 7.25
CA VAL A 67 4.22 -1.36 8.44
C VAL A 67 3.38 -0.22 8.95
N LEU A 68 2.89 -0.36 10.18
CA LEU A 68 2.31 0.73 10.95
C LEU A 68 3.43 1.54 11.59
N VAL A 69 3.23 2.85 11.60
CA VAL A 69 3.98 3.78 12.44
C VAL A 69 3.04 4.29 13.53
N ARG A 70 3.60 4.82 14.62
CA ARG A 70 2.83 5.40 15.71
C ARG A 70 1.86 6.44 15.16
N GLN A 71 0.60 6.34 15.58
CA GLN A 71 -0.50 7.10 15.00
C GLN A 71 -1.63 7.29 16.00
N VAL A 72 -2.36 8.40 15.84
CA VAL A 72 -3.61 8.68 16.54
C VAL A 72 -4.73 8.59 15.52
N CYS A 73 -5.75 7.79 15.83
CA CYS A 73 -6.84 7.47 14.93
C CYS A 73 -8.20 7.80 15.53
N THR A 74 -9.13 8.10 14.64
CA THR A 74 -10.58 8.14 14.91
C THR A 74 -11.29 7.22 13.92
N ALA A 75 -12.61 7.15 13.97
CA ALA A 75 -13.41 6.42 12.97
C ALA A 75 -13.31 6.99 11.55
N THR A 76 -12.73 8.19 11.36
CA THR A 76 -12.69 8.92 10.08
C THR A 76 -11.39 9.68 9.84
N SER A 77 -10.33 9.37 10.58
CA SER A 77 -9.02 9.97 10.36
C SER A 77 -7.88 9.15 10.94
N VAL A 78 -6.71 9.25 10.30
CA VAL A 78 -5.42 8.80 10.80
C VAL A 78 -4.45 9.98 10.82
N LYS A 79 -3.71 10.12 11.92
CA LYS A 79 -2.59 11.06 12.03
C LYS A 79 -1.33 10.32 12.47
N PHE A 80 -0.32 10.28 11.62
CA PHE A 80 0.99 9.73 11.98
C PHE A 80 1.76 10.66 12.91
N ASP A 81 2.56 10.05 13.78
CA ASP A 81 3.60 10.71 14.56
C ASP A 81 4.81 10.94 13.67
N ASP A 82 5.21 12.19 13.48
CA ASP A 82 6.26 12.58 12.54
C ASP A 82 7.63 11.98 12.91
N MET A 83 7.92 11.81 14.20
CA MET A 83 9.16 11.17 14.65
C MET A 83 9.13 9.68 14.34
N ALA A 84 7.99 9.01 14.52
CA ALA A 84 7.86 7.60 14.17
C ALA A 84 7.96 7.37 12.64
N VAL A 85 7.51 8.33 11.82
CA VAL A 85 7.73 8.28 10.36
C VAL A 85 9.21 8.42 10.03
N ALA A 86 9.92 9.38 10.64
CA ALA A 86 11.35 9.55 10.44
C ALA A 86 12.14 8.29 10.84
N ASP A 87 11.87 7.75 12.04
CA ASP A 87 12.49 6.53 12.54
C ASP A 87 12.23 5.35 11.60
N PHE A 88 11.02 5.21 11.07
CA PHE A 88 10.69 4.19 10.07
C PHE A 88 11.55 4.35 8.81
N PHE A 89 11.67 5.57 8.28
CA PHE A 89 12.47 5.82 7.07
C PHE A 89 13.94 5.46 7.28
N ASP A 90 14.53 5.88 8.39
CA ASP A 90 15.92 5.56 8.74
C ASP A 90 16.13 4.04 8.86
N GLN A 91 15.22 3.33 9.56
CA GLN A 91 15.28 1.88 9.69
C GLN A 91 15.20 1.15 8.34
N GLN A 92 14.40 1.64 7.40
CA GLN A 92 14.29 1.03 6.07
C GLN A 92 15.55 1.27 5.22
N VAL A 93 16.16 2.45 5.34
CA VAL A 93 17.43 2.78 4.67
C VAL A 93 18.57 1.94 5.25
N ASP A 94 18.65 1.80 6.57
CA ASP A 94 19.62 0.93 7.25
C ASP A 94 19.46 -0.54 6.84
N ALA A 95 18.22 -0.97 6.54
CA ALA A 95 17.94 -2.29 5.99
C ALA A 95 18.29 -2.43 4.49
N GLY A 96 18.87 -1.39 3.87
CA GLY A 96 19.31 -1.37 2.48
C GLY A 96 18.20 -1.16 1.45
N ARG A 97 17.00 -0.75 1.87
CA ARG A 97 15.87 -0.52 0.95
C ARG A 97 15.92 0.90 0.39
N GLN A 98 15.46 1.02 -0.85
CA GLN A 98 15.26 2.32 -1.49
C GLN A 98 13.93 2.95 -1.05
N PRO A 99 13.84 4.28 -0.92
CA PRO A 99 12.60 5.00 -0.57
C PRO A 99 11.40 4.64 -1.45
N GLN A 100 11.64 4.31 -2.71
CA GLN A 100 10.62 3.87 -3.66
C GLN A 100 9.92 2.57 -3.20
N GLN A 101 10.61 1.74 -2.40
CA GLN A 101 10.10 0.47 -1.92
C GLN A 101 9.23 0.59 -0.67
N PHE A 102 9.34 1.65 0.13
CA PHE A 102 8.66 1.71 1.43
C PHE A 102 7.91 3.03 1.69
N GLY A 103 8.27 4.12 1.00
CA GLY A 103 7.72 5.45 1.24
C GLY A 103 6.71 5.92 0.19
N ARG A 104 6.29 5.07 -0.76
CA ARG A 104 5.45 5.47 -1.91
C ARG A 104 4.03 4.93 -1.88
N ILE A 105 3.74 3.95 -1.04
CA ILE A 105 2.40 3.37 -0.92
C ILE A 105 1.87 3.68 0.46
N TRP A 106 1.00 4.69 0.54
CA TRP A 106 0.22 4.95 1.73
C TRP A 106 -1.06 4.13 1.67
N LEU A 107 -1.35 3.42 2.75
CA LEU A 107 -2.59 2.68 2.91
C LEU A 107 -3.29 3.11 4.18
N HIS A 108 -4.62 3.10 4.16
CA HIS A 108 -5.42 3.15 5.38
C HIS A 108 -6.72 2.37 5.25
N THR A 109 -7.37 2.14 6.38
CA THR A 109 -8.62 1.38 6.46
C THR A 109 -9.78 2.27 6.83
N HIS A 110 -10.97 1.97 6.29
CA HIS A 110 -12.21 2.59 6.73
C HIS A 110 -13.04 1.57 7.53
N PRO A 111 -13.50 1.90 8.75
CA PRO A 111 -14.44 1.08 9.51
C PRO A 111 -15.81 0.89 8.82
N GLY A 112 -16.16 1.75 7.86
CA GLY A 112 -17.38 1.63 7.07
C GLY A 112 -17.25 0.70 5.85
N ASP A 113 -18.32 0.63 5.06
CA ASP A 113 -18.38 -0.19 3.84
C ASP A 113 -17.76 0.48 2.60
N SER A 114 -17.46 1.79 2.67
CA SER A 114 -16.94 2.52 1.51
C SER A 114 -15.44 2.78 1.58
N ALA A 115 -14.75 2.48 0.49
CA ALA A 115 -13.32 2.79 0.32
C ALA A 115 -13.08 4.10 -0.44
N GLN A 116 -14.12 4.90 -0.71
CA GLN A 116 -13.93 6.18 -1.39
C GLN A 116 -13.16 7.16 -0.48
N PRO A 117 -12.14 7.86 -1.01
CA PRO A 117 -11.38 8.82 -0.21
C PRO A 117 -12.28 9.97 0.24
N SER A 118 -12.15 10.30 1.51
CA SER A 118 -12.69 11.51 2.10
C SER A 118 -11.86 12.74 1.69
N TRP A 119 -12.37 13.92 2.00
CA TRP A 119 -11.61 15.15 1.80
C TRP A 119 -10.32 15.19 2.63
N THR A 120 -10.34 14.62 3.85
CA THR A 120 -9.17 14.51 4.72
C THR A 120 -8.09 13.63 4.09
N ASP A 121 -8.49 12.55 3.43
CA ASP A 121 -7.56 11.64 2.73
C ASP A 121 -6.88 12.35 1.56
N GLU A 122 -7.66 13.08 0.77
CA GLU A 122 -7.16 13.85 -0.37
C GLU A 122 -6.15 14.93 0.08
N GLN A 123 -6.46 15.64 1.16
CA GLN A 123 -5.54 16.64 1.71
C GLN A 123 -4.26 16.02 2.26
N THR A 124 -4.38 14.91 3.00
CA THR A 124 -3.24 14.20 3.58
C THR A 124 -2.33 13.69 2.48
N PHE A 125 -2.90 13.09 1.43
CA PHE A 125 -2.14 12.59 0.30
C PHE A 125 -1.44 13.71 -0.47
N ALA A 126 -2.16 14.79 -0.79
CA ALA A 126 -1.57 15.93 -1.49
C ALA A 126 -0.42 16.58 -0.68
N ARG A 127 -0.58 16.69 0.65
CA ARG A 127 0.44 17.27 1.53
C ARG A 127 1.66 16.38 1.69
N CYS A 128 1.46 15.09 1.99
CA CYS A 128 2.54 14.20 2.39
C CYS A 128 3.21 13.47 1.20
N PHE A 129 2.48 13.25 0.12
CA PHE A 129 2.95 12.47 -1.04
C PHE A 129 2.90 13.25 -2.35
N GLY A 130 2.31 14.46 -2.37
CA GLY A 130 2.10 15.23 -3.59
C GLY A 130 3.38 15.70 -4.28
N GLN A 131 4.53 15.68 -3.60
CA GLN A 131 5.84 15.99 -4.18
C GLN A 131 6.60 14.76 -4.70
N ALA A 132 6.15 13.55 -4.41
CA ALA A 132 6.79 12.33 -4.88
C ALA A 132 6.68 12.19 -6.40
N ASP A 133 7.69 11.63 -7.09
CA ASP A 133 7.58 11.36 -8.53
C ASP A 133 6.40 10.45 -8.87
N TRP A 134 6.07 9.56 -7.93
CA TRP A 134 4.84 8.77 -7.92
C TRP A 134 4.49 8.36 -6.49
N ALA A 135 3.21 8.15 -6.23
CA ALA A 135 2.72 7.60 -4.97
C ALA A 135 1.36 6.91 -5.17
N VAL A 136 1.01 5.98 -4.30
CA VAL A 136 -0.28 5.30 -4.28
C VAL A 136 -0.99 5.62 -2.98
N MET A 137 -2.25 6.07 -3.09
CA MET A 137 -3.22 6.03 -2.00
C MET A 137 -4.01 4.74 -2.15
N PHE A 138 -4.04 3.92 -1.10
CA PHE A 138 -4.84 2.71 -1.02
C PHE A 138 -5.78 2.77 0.18
N ILE A 139 -7.03 2.36 -0.02
CA ILE A 139 -8.03 2.29 1.05
C ILE A 139 -8.69 0.92 1.03
N LEU A 140 -8.80 0.29 2.20
CA LEU A 140 -9.61 -0.91 2.41
C LEU A 140 -10.75 -0.63 3.39
N ALA A 141 -11.99 -0.78 2.90
CA ALA A 141 -13.18 -0.72 3.74
C ALA A 141 -13.40 -2.03 4.51
N GLN A 142 -14.10 -1.97 5.65
CA GLN A 142 -14.50 -3.15 6.42
C GLN A 142 -15.36 -4.10 5.58
N GLY A 143 -16.27 -3.55 4.77
CA GLY A 143 -17.09 -4.29 3.80
C GLY A 143 -16.31 -4.95 2.66
N GLY A 144 -15.00 -4.68 2.55
CA GLY A 144 -14.11 -5.26 1.54
C GLY A 144 -14.02 -4.47 0.23
N GLU A 145 -14.66 -3.30 0.14
CA GLU A 145 -14.42 -2.37 -0.97
C GLU A 145 -12.95 -1.92 -0.93
N THR A 146 -12.34 -1.73 -2.10
CA THR A 146 -10.97 -1.22 -2.22
C THR A 146 -10.94 -0.02 -3.14
N TYR A 147 -10.07 0.93 -2.79
CA TYR A 147 -9.68 2.04 -3.65
C TYR A 147 -8.17 2.05 -3.78
N ALA A 148 -7.66 2.23 -5.00
CA ALA A 148 -6.24 2.37 -5.24
C ALA A 148 -6.03 3.40 -6.34
N ARG A 149 -5.39 4.53 -6.00
CA ARG A 149 -5.05 5.56 -6.98
C ARG A 149 -3.55 5.77 -6.98
N LEU A 150 -2.94 5.50 -8.14
CA LEU A 150 -1.60 5.93 -8.46
C LEU A 150 -1.65 7.39 -8.91
N GLN A 151 -0.85 8.24 -8.29
CA GLN A 151 -0.48 9.56 -8.78
C GLN A 151 0.97 9.52 -9.27
N PHE A 152 1.27 10.22 -10.35
CA PHE A 152 2.62 10.44 -10.84
C PHE A 152 2.79 11.90 -11.24
N ASN A 153 3.99 12.44 -11.01
CA ASN A 153 4.33 13.84 -11.23
C ASN A 153 5.36 14.03 -12.35
N GLN A 154 5.88 12.94 -12.93
CA GLN A 154 6.76 13.03 -14.09
C GLN A 154 6.01 13.49 -15.34
N GLY A 155 6.59 14.42 -16.09
CA GLY A 155 5.97 14.99 -17.29
C GLY A 155 4.77 15.89 -16.95
N PRO A 156 3.62 15.78 -17.66
CA PRO A 156 2.42 16.55 -17.31
C PRO A 156 1.77 16.09 -15.99
N GLY A 157 2.29 15.02 -15.38
CA GLY A 157 1.68 14.34 -14.25
C GLY A 157 0.36 13.67 -14.60
N GLY A 158 -0.27 13.06 -13.60
CA GLY A 158 -1.59 12.46 -13.72
C GLY A 158 -1.90 11.45 -12.64
N SER A 159 -3.07 10.84 -12.75
CA SER A 159 -3.50 9.78 -11.84
C SER A 159 -4.26 8.68 -12.56
N LEU A 160 -4.15 7.44 -12.06
CA LEU A 160 -4.83 6.27 -12.58
C LEU A 160 -5.38 5.44 -11.42
N LEU A 161 -6.62 4.97 -11.55
CA LEU A 161 -7.16 3.94 -10.65
C LEU A 161 -6.56 2.58 -11.01
N LEU A 162 -5.96 1.93 -10.02
CA LEU A 162 -5.36 0.61 -10.15
C LEU A 162 -6.36 -0.47 -9.74
N PRO A 163 -6.47 -1.58 -10.50
CA PRO A 163 -7.03 -2.81 -9.97
C PRO A 163 -6.21 -3.29 -8.76
N VAL A 164 -6.89 -3.90 -7.80
CA VAL A 164 -6.28 -4.50 -6.61
C VAL A 164 -6.37 -6.01 -6.71
N GLU A 165 -5.24 -6.69 -6.56
CA GLU A 165 -5.15 -8.15 -6.67
C GLU A 165 -4.33 -8.74 -5.52
N THR A 166 -4.65 -9.97 -5.10
CA THR A 166 -3.76 -10.77 -4.26
C THR A 166 -2.93 -11.70 -5.15
N ASP A 167 -1.61 -11.63 -5.02
CA ASP A 167 -0.67 -12.38 -5.84
C ASP A 167 -0.15 -13.65 -5.15
N PHE A 168 -0.77 -14.79 -5.48
CA PHE A 168 -0.38 -16.12 -4.99
C PHE A 168 0.75 -16.78 -5.79
N THR A 169 1.38 -16.09 -6.74
CA THR A 169 2.36 -16.70 -7.66
C THR A 169 3.78 -16.82 -7.09
N ARG A 170 4.10 -16.08 -6.02
CA ARG A 170 5.39 -16.12 -5.33
C ARG A 170 5.25 -16.79 -3.95
N PRO A 171 6.34 -17.34 -3.36
CA PRO A 171 6.34 -17.75 -1.97
C PRO A 171 5.91 -16.62 -1.04
N PHE A 172 5.20 -16.96 0.04
CA PHE A 172 4.72 -16.02 1.05
C PHE A 172 4.73 -16.67 2.43
N ALA A 173 4.88 -15.86 3.47
CA ALA A 173 4.81 -16.32 4.86
C ALA A 173 3.36 -16.64 5.26
N GLY A 174 3.21 -17.55 6.24
CA GLY A 174 1.92 -17.77 6.89
C GLY A 174 1.49 -16.59 7.76
N SER A 175 0.27 -16.64 8.29
CA SER A 175 -0.23 -15.62 9.21
C SER A 175 0.59 -15.54 10.50
N ASP A 176 0.83 -14.34 10.99
CA ASP A 176 1.52 -14.09 12.27
C ASP A 176 0.69 -13.15 13.16
N GLU A 177 -0.36 -13.71 13.76
CA GLU A 177 -1.31 -12.96 14.60
C GLU A 177 -0.61 -12.23 15.75
N ALA A 178 0.38 -12.87 16.39
CA ALA A 178 1.07 -12.30 17.54
C ALA A 178 1.87 -11.05 17.15
N ALA A 179 2.62 -11.12 16.05
CA ALA A 179 3.37 -9.96 15.56
C ALA A 179 2.44 -8.83 15.09
N TRP A 180 1.36 -9.17 14.37
CA TRP A 180 0.40 -8.17 13.88
C TRP A 180 -0.34 -7.47 15.01
N ARG A 181 -0.73 -8.22 16.06
CA ARG A 181 -1.35 -7.66 17.26
C ARG A 181 -0.40 -6.71 17.97
N GLN A 182 0.86 -7.13 18.16
CA GLN A 182 1.85 -6.31 18.82
C GLN A 182 2.07 -5.00 18.06
N GLN A 183 2.21 -5.08 16.73
CA GLN A 183 2.31 -3.91 15.87
C GLN A 183 1.10 -2.97 16.01
N TYR A 184 -0.13 -3.51 16.07
CA TYR A 184 -1.31 -2.68 16.30
C TYR A 184 -1.28 -1.98 17.65
N VAL A 185 -1.00 -2.72 18.73
CA VAL A 185 -0.96 -2.17 20.11
C VAL A 185 0.11 -1.10 20.28
N ASP A 186 1.28 -1.28 19.66
CA ASP A 186 2.40 -0.34 19.81
C ASP A 186 2.18 0.96 19.02
N ASN A 187 1.40 0.90 17.94
CA ASN A 187 1.31 1.98 16.98
C ASN A 187 -0.04 2.69 16.97
N VAL A 188 -1.16 2.02 17.22
CA VAL A 188 -2.50 2.59 17.05
C VAL A 188 -3.05 3.11 18.37
N VAL A 189 -3.35 4.40 18.40
CA VAL A 189 -3.98 5.08 19.53
C VAL A 189 -5.36 5.57 19.14
N ASP A 190 -6.41 5.05 19.77
CA ASP A 190 -7.77 5.58 19.63
C ASP A 190 -7.92 6.88 20.43
N GLU A 191 -8.12 8.00 19.72
CA GLU A 191 -8.30 9.32 20.31
C GLU A 191 -9.50 9.38 21.28
N THR A 192 -10.57 8.63 20.98
CA THR A 192 -11.79 8.62 21.78
C THR A 192 -11.62 7.86 23.10
N ALA A 193 -10.77 6.82 23.10
CA ALA A 193 -10.42 6.05 24.29
C ALA A 193 -9.49 6.82 25.24
N GLN A 194 -8.83 7.89 24.77
CA GLN A 194 -7.97 8.75 25.58
C GLN A 194 -8.70 9.81 26.40
N LEU A 195 -10.03 9.84 26.43
CA LEU A 195 -10.80 10.76 27.27
C LEU A 195 -11.12 10.20 28.67
N PRO A 196 -10.37 10.54 29.74
CA PRO A 196 -10.95 10.71 31.06
C PRO A 196 -11.47 12.14 31.22
N ARG A 197 -12.61 12.29 31.92
CA ARG A 197 -13.18 13.57 32.39
C ARG A 197 -12.11 14.47 33.02
N GLN A 198 -11.55 15.44 32.29
CA GLN A 198 -11.12 16.72 32.86
C GLN A 198 -11.36 17.85 31.85
N ARG A 199 -12.07 18.88 32.33
CA ARG A 199 -12.24 20.17 31.68
C ARG A 199 -10.95 20.97 31.89
N HIS A 200 -10.58 21.78 30.87
CA HIS A 200 -9.41 22.68 30.77
C HIS A 200 -8.11 21.90 30.52
N ASP A 201 -7.41 22.02 29.40
CA ASP A 201 -7.05 23.24 28.66
C ASP A 201 -7.49 23.25 27.18
N ARG A 202 -8.09 24.38 26.79
CA ARG A 202 -8.04 24.88 25.40
C ARG A 202 -6.65 25.53 25.26
N ASP A 203 -5.99 25.30 24.12
CA ASP A 203 -4.79 26.03 23.62
C ASP A 203 -3.43 25.30 23.64
N LEU A 204 -3.33 24.04 23.16
CA LEU A 204 -2.00 23.42 22.91
C LEU A 204 -1.81 22.66 21.58
N TRP A 205 -2.70 22.75 20.60
CA TRP A 205 -2.45 22.19 19.27
C TRP A 205 -3.00 23.11 18.19
N ARG A 206 -2.29 24.22 17.98
CA ARG A 206 -2.51 25.14 16.87
C ARG A 206 -1.29 25.06 15.97
N ASP A 207 -1.55 24.72 14.71
CA ASP A 207 -0.74 25.00 13.51
C ASP A 207 0.77 24.70 13.53
N GLY A 208 1.21 23.76 12.68
CA GLY A 208 2.61 23.64 12.24
C GLY A 208 3.30 22.36 12.68
N PHE A 209 4.13 21.69 11.88
CA PHE A 209 4.66 22.03 10.57
C PHE A 209 5.28 20.74 9.98
N PHE A 210 4.73 20.25 8.87
CA PHE A 210 5.44 19.36 7.94
C PHE A 210 6.34 20.23 7.03
N GLU A 211 7.03 21.21 7.62
CA GLU A 211 8.08 22.01 7.00
C GLU A 211 9.40 21.51 7.61
N ASP A 212 10.40 21.27 6.76
CA ASP A 212 11.76 20.83 7.09
C ASP A 212 12.08 19.32 7.04
N LEU A 213 11.49 18.58 6.10
CA LEU A 213 12.27 17.52 5.43
C LEU A 213 12.44 17.91 3.96
N PRO A 214 13.67 18.24 3.50
CA PRO A 214 13.92 18.47 2.09
C PRO A 214 13.87 17.10 1.39
N PHE A 215 12.72 16.78 0.78
CA PHE A 215 12.63 15.69 -0.19
C PHE A 215 13.34 16.11 -1.49
N HIS A 216 14.66 16.25 -1.43
CA HIS A 216 15.55 16.28 -2.59
C HIS A 216 16.49 15.09 -2.48
N PHE A 217 16.18 14.05 -3.25
CA PHE A 217 17.18 13.07 -3.63
C PHE A 217 18.04 13.73 -4.71
N GLU A 218 19.26 14.14 -4.36
CA GLU A 218 20.29 14.34 -5.37
C GLU A 218 20.58 12.96 -5.99
N GLU A 219 20.14 12.76 -7.23
CA GLU A 219 20.64 11.67 -8.06
C GLU A 219 22.13 11.91 -8.29
N ASP A 220 22.97 11.09 -7.67
CA ASP A 220 24.39 10.98 -8.02
C ASP A 220 24.50 10.70 -9.52
N LYS A 221 24.93 11.71 -10.28
CA LYS A 221 25.36 11.52 -11.65
C LYS A 221 26.66 10.72 -11.61
N PRO A 222 26.82 9.70 -12.47
CA PRO A 222 28.12 9.06 -12.61
C PRO A 222 29.12 10.08 -13.15
N ASP A 223 30.26 10.22 -12.48
CA ASP A 223 31.40 10.99 -12.96
C ASP A 223 31.89 10.38 -14.28
N ASP A 224 31.67 11.11 -15.38
CA ASP A 224 32.44 10.96 -16.61
C ASP A 224 33.84 11.53 -16.34
N PHE A 225 34.86 10.66 -16.19
CA PHE A 225 36.22 10.81 -16.75
C PHE A 225 37.00 9.49 -16.68
#